data_AF-B4CXH4-F1
#
_entry.id   AF-B4CXH4-F1
#
_cell.length_a   1.000
_cell.length_b   1.000
_cell.length_c   1.000
_cell.angle_alpha   90.00
_cell.angle_beta   90.00
_cell.angle_gamma   90.00
#
_symmetry.space_group_name_H-M   'P 1'
#
loop_
_entity.id
_entity.type
_entity.pdbx_description
1 polymer ?
#
loop_
_entity_poly.entity_id
_entity_poly.type
_entity_poly.pdbx_seq_one_letter_code
_entity_poly.pdbx_strand_id
1 'polypeptide(L)'
;MPHTGWTGTRKKMQDEAAAAGQPDPFLNVPEEIRRGLPVESLDVADNELGDGQLADKAISVLRQVKDRPFFLGVGFVRPHLPFVAPKKYFDLYDPATLPCAPVSTLPSTTPALAVNDSTELRTQYREVPASGPLPEPLARRLVHGYFACASYVDAQVGRVLEELDRLGLSENTIVVVTGDNGFHLGDLGQWCKATNFEVATRIPLIIRVPGMKAPGGKSRALVELVGLYPTLCDLAHLPKPAHLEGQSFASLMDAPDRDLFKAALSQFPRKNAMGRSLRTDRYRYTEWQSQSSGKPLARELYDEEADPHEAANLAGRPENAALVESLSKQLHQAFTQHNNAP
;
A
#
# COMPACT_ATOMS: atom_id res chain seq x y z
N MET A 1 -27.36 -6.39 -11.20
CA MET A 1 -26.16 -6.20 -12.03
C MET A 1 -24.95 -6.50 -11.16
N PRO A 2 -23.93 -7.26 -11.61
CA PRO A 2 -22.88 -7.71 -10.71
C PRO A 2 -21.99 -6.53 -10.29
N HIS A 3 -21.87 -6.33 -8.98
CA HIS A 3 -21.14 -5.26 -8.29
C HIS A 3 -19.62 -5.50 -8.32
N THR A 4 -19.06 -5.60 -9.53
CA THR A 4 -17.60 -5.63 -9.73
C THR A 4 -17.07 -4.19 -9.78
N GLY A 5 -15.90 -3.96 -9.19
CA GLY A 5 -15.25 -2.65 -9.06
C GLY A 5 -15.46 -1.76 -10.27
N TRP A 6 -16.21 -0.68 -10.05
CA TRP A 6 -16.83 0.17 -11.06
C TRP A 6 -15.84 0.76 -12.09
N THR A 7 -14.56 0.89 -11.75
CA THR A 7 -13.51 1.46 -12.61
C THR A 7 -12.90 0.45 -13.59
N GLY A 8 -12.63 -0.78 -13.15
CA GLY A 8 -12.04 -1.84 -13.99
C GLY A 8 -13.05 -2.38 -15.02
N THR A 9 -14.29 -2.56 -14.59
CA THR A 9 -15.38 -3.03 -15.45
C THR A 9 -15.76 -1.98 -16.49
N ARG A 10 -15.77 -0.68 -16.13
CA ARG A 10 -16.03 0.42 -17.06
C ARG A 10 -14.98 0.50 -18.17
N LYS A 11 -13.68 0.48 -17.82
CA LYS A 11 -12.61 0.54 -18.82
C LYS A 11 -12.68 -0.66 -19.76
N LYS A 12 -12.89 -1.87 -19.21
CA LYS A 12 -13.08 -3.08 -20.02
C LYS A 12 -14.25 -2.96 -20.99
N MET A 13 -15.40 -2.44 -20.54
CA MET A 13 -16.58 -2.23 -21.41
C MET A 13 -16.36 -1.11 -22.44
N GLN A 14 -15.57 -0.08 -22.12
CA GLN A 14 -15.16 0.96 -23.07
C GLN A 14 -14.20 0.41 -24.12
N ASP A 15 -13.23 -0.41 -23.71
CA ASP A 15 -12.27 -1.07 -24.60
C ASP A 15 -12.99 -2.09 -25.52
N GLU A 16 -13.96 -2.85 -24.98
CA GLU A 16 -14.81 -3.78 -25.74
C GLU A 16 -15.72 -3.05 -26.74
N ALA A 17 -16.35 -1.94 -26.33
CA ALA A 17 -17.17 -1.12 -27.22
C ALA A 17 -16.32 -0.48 -28.32
N ALA A 18 -15.13 0.03 -27.98
CA ALA A 18 -14.18 0.58 -28.95
C ALA A 18 -13.72 -0.48 -29.95
N ALA A 19 -13.40 -1.69 -29.48
CA ALA A 19 -13.03 -2.82 -30.34
C ALA A 19 -14.19 -3.26 -31.26
N ALA A 20 -15.44 -3.10 -30.81
CA ALA A 20 -16.65 -3.39 -31.59
C ALA A 20 -17.12 -2.23 -32.48
N GLY A 21 -16.41 -1.09 -32.52
CA GLY A 21 -16.84 0.10 -33.25
C GLY A 21 -18.13 0.74 -32.71
N GLN A 22 -18.49 0.43 -31.47
CA GLN A 22 -19.68 0.94 -30.78
C GLN A 22 -19.34 2.24 -30.03
N PRO A 23 -20.30 3.18 -29.91
CA PRO A 23 -20.10 4.37 -29.08
C PRO A 23 -19.84 3.96 -27.62
N ASP A 24 -19.11 4.80 -26.88
CA ASP A 24 -18.86 4.58 -25.46
C ASP A 24 -20.22 4.34 -24.76
N PRO A 25 -20.45 3.17 -24.14
CA PRO A 25 -21.73 2.82 -23.55
C PRO A 25 -22.12 3.76 -22.39
N PHE A 26 -21.18 4.58 -21.92
CA PHE A 26 -21.38 5.58 -20.89
C PHE A 26 -21.48 7.01 -21.43
N LEU A 27 -21.43 7.24 -22.75
CA LEU A 27 -21.40 8.57 -23.39
C LEU A 27 -22.64 9.44 -23.07
N ASN A 28 -23.79 8.83 -22.77
CA ASN A 28 -25.04 9.52 -22.45
C ASN A 28 -25.53 9.28 -21.01
N VAL A 29 -24.70 8.67 -20.16
CA VAL A 29 -25.02 8.50 -18.74
C VAL A 29 -24.75 9.82 -18.02
N PRO A 30 -25.73 10.40 -17.29
CA PRO A 30 -25.52 11.60 -16.47
C PRO A 30 -24.29 11.48 -15.57
N GLU A 31 -23.54 12.56 -15.36
CA GLU A 31 -22.30 12.53 -14.55
C GLU A 31 -22.51 11.96 -13.14
N GLU A 32 -23.70 12.21 -12.59
CA GLU A 32 -24.20 11.72 -11.28
C GLU A 32 -24.41 10.19 -11.23
N ILE A 33 -24.61 9.55 -12.38
CA ILE A 33 -24.72 8.10 -12.58
C ILE A 33 -23.36 7.53 -13.05
N ARG A 34 -22.47 8.37 -13.60
CA ARG A 34 -21.10 8.04 -14.00
C ARG A 34 -20.08 8.07 -12.85
N ARG A 35 -20.47 8.20 -11.59
CA ARG A 35 -19.54 8.07 -10.46
C ARG A 35 -20.24 7.31 -9.34
N GLY A 36 -19.68 6.15 -8.97
CA GLY A 36 -20.16 5.38 -7.83
C GLY A 36 -19.99 6.13 -6.51
N LEU A 37 -20.55 5.56 -5.43
CA LEU A 37 -20.25 6.02 -4.08
C LEU A 37 -18.85 5.55 -3.67
N PRO A 38 -18.13 6.31 -2.83
CA PRO A 38 -16.82 5.88 -2.35
C PRO A 38 -16.92 4.78 -1.28
N VAL A 39 -18.11 4.54 -0.71
CA VAL A 39 -18.37 3.53 0.33
C VAL A 39 -19.73 2.90 0.09
N GLU A 40 -19.79 1.57 0.08
CA GLU A 40 -21.05 0.81 -0.03
C GLU A 40 -21.05 -0.40 0.91
N SER A 41 -22.11 -0.51 1.73
CA SER A 41 -22.37 -1.62 2.64
C SER A 41 -23.49 -2.48 2.05
N LEU A 42 -23.13 -3.64 1.48
CA LEU A 42 -24.05 -4.48 0.72
C LEU A 42 -24.47 -5.72 1.52
N ASP A 43 -25.77 -5.98 1.66
CA ASP A 43 -26.25 -7.20 2.34
C ASP A 43 -26.19 -8.40 1.39
N VAL A 44 -24.98 -8.95 1.23
CA VAL A 44 -24.64 -10.02 0.28
C VAL A 44 -23.65 -11.00 0.91
N ALA A 45 -23.54 -12.19 0.32
CA ALA A 45 -22.48 -13.13 0.70
C ALA A 45 -21.09 -12.65 0.23
N ASP A 46 -20.03 -13.19 0.85
CA ASP A 46 -18.64 -12.80 0.56
C ASP A 46 -18.27 -12.96 -0.91
N ASN A 47 -18.71 -14.04 -1.54
CA ASN A 47 -18.38 -14.39 -2.93
C ASN A 47 -19.36 -13.79 -3.96
N GLU A 48 -20.28 -12.93 -3.54
CA GLU A 48 -21.00 -12.05 -4.47
C GLU A 48 -20.15 -10.84 -4.88
N LEU A 49 -19.07 -10.56 -4.13
CA LEU A 49 -18.10 -9.50 -4.43
C LEU A 49 -16.74 -10.09 -4.86
N GLY A 50 -15.94 -9.23 -5.51
CA GLY A 50 -14.75 -9.64 -6.25
C GLY A 50 -13.68 -10.37 -5.42
N ASP A 51 -13.41 -9.94 -4.18
CA ASP A 51 -12.37 -10.56 -3.35
C ASP A 51 -12.80 -11.96 -2.83
N GLY A 52 -14.09 -12.18 -2.59
CA GLY A 52 -14.61 -13.50 -2.25
C GLY A 52 -14.63 -14.46 -3.44
N GLN A 53 -14.91 -13.95 -4.65
CA GLN A 53 -14.76 -14.71 -5.90
C GLN A 53 -13.29 -15.05 -6.17
N LEU A 54 -12.38 -14.13 -5.86
CA LEU A 54 -10.94 -14.36 -5.98
C LEU A 54 -10.48 -15.45 -5.00
N ALA A 55 -10.97 -15.44 -3.75
CA ALA A 55 -10.70 -16.51 -2.80
C ALA A 55 -11.22 -17.87 -3.29
N ASP A 56 -12.43 -17.94 -3.83
CA ASP A 56 -12.98 -19.16 -4.46
C ASP A 56 -12.05 -19.67 -5.57
N LYS A 57 -11.53 -18.74 -6.40
CA LYS A 57 -10.60 -19.07 -7.47
C LYS A 57 -9.25 -19.56 -6.93
N ALA A 58 -8.69 -18.91 -5.92
CA ALA A 58 -7.42 -19.31 -5.29
C ALA A 58 -7.54 -20.72 -4.68
N ILE A 59 -8.62 -21.00 -3.95
CA ILE A 59 -8.95 -22.32 -3.41
C ILE A 59 -9.04 -23.38 -4.51
N SER A 60 -9.73 -23.06 -5.62
CA SER A 60 -9.82 -23.95 -6.78
C SER A 60 -8.44 -24.25 -7.38
N VAL A 61 -7.57 -23.25 -7.49
CA VAL A 61 -6.21 -23.40 -8.01
C VAL A 61 -5.36 -24.25 -7.06
N LEU A 62 -5.40 -24.00 -5.75
CA LEU A 62 -4.68 -24.81 -4.75
C LEU A 62 -5.01 -26.30 -4.88
N ARG A 63 -6.30 -26.65 -5.03
CA ARG A 63 -6.74 -28.03 -5.26
C ARG A 63 -6.14 -28.66 -6.52
N GLN A 64 -5.95 -27.88 -7.58
CA GLN A 64 -5.39 -28.36 -8.85
C GLN A 64 -3.87 -28.53 -8.81
N VAL A 65 -3.17 -27.75 -7.98
CA VAL A 65 -1.70 -27.74 -7.92
C VAL A 65 -1.13 -28.46 -6.71
N LYS A 66 -1.97 -29.01 -5.82
CA LYS A 66 -1.56 -29.64 -4.55
C LYS A 66 -0.46 -30.70 -4.66
N ASP A 67 -0.34 -31.38 -5.80
CA ASP A 67 0.62 -32.48 -6.01
C ASP A 67 1.91 -32.03 -6.75
N ARG A 68 2.16 -30.72 -6.89
CA ARG A 68 3.37 -30.18 -7.55
C ARG A 68 3.85 -28.88 -6.90
N PRO A 69 5.15 -28.51 -7.04
CA PRO A 69 5.62 -27.19 -6.62
C PRO A 69 4.84 -26.07 -7.28
N PHE A 70 4.54 -25.01 -6.52
CA PHE A 70 3.78 -23.86 -7.01
C PHE A 70 4.29 -22.54 -6.45
N PHE A 71 4.02 -21.46 -7.19
CA PHE A 71 4.01 -20.09 -6.71
C PHE A 71 2.62 -19.54 -7.02
N LEU A 72 1.90 -19.08 -5.99
CA LEU A 72 0.53 -18.57 -6.12
C LEU A 72 0.45 -17.17 -5.52
N GLY A 73 0.28 -16.16 -6.38
CA GLY A 73 -0.06 -14.81 -5.98
C GLY A 73 -1.58 -14.62 -5.91
N VAL A 74 -2.10 -14.21 -4.76
CA VAL A 74 -3.53 -13.89 -4.57
C VAL A 74 -3.64 -12.39 -4.26
N GLY A 75 -3.91 -11.60 -5.30
CA GLY A 75 -3.97 -10.14 -5.19
C GLY A 75 -5.38 -9.65 -4.86
N PHE A 76 -5.71 -9.60 -3.56
CA PHE A 76 -6.95 -8.97 -3.11
C PHE A 76 -6.95 -7.46 -3.42
N VAL A 77 -8.10 -6.92 -3.81
CA VAL A 77 -8.23 -5.53 -4.25
C VAL A 77 -8.60 -4.61 -3.09
N ARG A 78 -9.47 -5.04 -2.17
CA ARG A 78 -9.72 -4.28 -0.95
C ARG A 78 -8.43 -4.23 -0.08
N PRO A 79 -8.21 -3.15 0.68
CA PRO A 79 -9.09 -2.00 0.91
C PRO A 79 -8.85 -0.83 -0.07
N HIS A 80 -8.46 -1.06 -1.34
CA HIS A 80 -8.49 0.02 -2.35
C HIS A 80 -9.91 0.60 -2.50
N LEU A 81 -10.06 1.84 -2.99
CA LEU A 81 -11.37 2.43 -3.32
C LEU A 81 -12.06 1.72 -4.50
N PRO A 82 -13.41 1.75 -4.60
CA PRO A 82 -14.35 2.20 -3.57
C PRO A 82 -14.40 1.23 -2.39
N PHE A 83 -14.63 1.71 -1.18
CA PHE A 83 -14.75 0.84 -0.01
C PHE A 83 -16.09 0.08 0.00
N VAL A 84 -16.10 -1.05 -0.69
CA VAL A 84 -17.26 -1.93 -0.83
C VAL A 84 -16.96 -3.25 -0.13
N ALA A 85 -17.82 -3.62 0.82
CA ALA A 85 -17.73 -4.89 1.53
C ALA A 85 -19.14 -5.37 1.93
N PRO A 86 -19.31 -6.67 2.24
CA PRO A 86 -20.55 -7.17 2.81
C PRO A 86 -20.90 -6.47 4.12
N LYS A 87 -22.20 -6.23 4.35
CA LYS A 87 -22.74 -5.49 5.50
C LYS A 87 -22.24 -6.05 6.84
N LYS A 88 -22.12 -7.37 6.94
CA LYS A 88 -21.60 -8.04 8.15
C LYS A 88 -20.22 -7.53 8.61
N TYR A 89 -19.38 -6.99 7.73
CA TYR A 89 -18.08 -6.41 8.09
C TYR A 89 -18.17 -4.95 8.51
N PHE A 90 -19.14 -4.20 7.98
CA PHE A 90 -19.45 -2.87 8.50
C PHE A 90 -20.00 -2.96 9.93
N ASP A 91 -20.83 -3.96 10.19
CA ASP A 91 -21.48 -4.19 11.49
C ASP A 91 -20.49 -4.62 12.60
N LEU A 92 -19.23 -4.94 12.26
CA LEU A 92 -18.16 -5.21 13.23
C LEU A 92 -17.69 -3.95 13.97
N TYR A 93 -17.99 -2.77 13.42
CA TYR A 93 -17.42 -1.51 13.89
C TYR A 93 -18.51 -0.50 14.21
N ASP A 94 -18.40 0.15 15.36
CA ASP A 94 -19.05 1.43 15.60
C ASP A 94 -18.19 2.52 14.94
N PRO A 95 -18.69 3.21 13.89
CA PRO A 95 -17.94 4.26 13.21
C PRO A 95 -17.38 5.29 14.18
N ALA A 96 -18.15 5.68 15.21
CA ALA A 96 -17.79 6.75 16.15
C ALA A 96 -16.52 6.43 16.96
N THR A 97 -16.18 5.14 17.11
CA THR A 97 -15.03 4.67 17.89
C THR A 97 -13.79 4.39 17.05
N LEU A 98 -13.92 4.32 15.72
CA LEU A 98 -12.79 4.05 14.84
C LEU A 98 -11.73 5.15 14.94
N PRO A 99 -10.44 4.80 14.85
CA PRO A 99 -9.36 5.77 14.94
C PRO A 99 -9.45 6.75 13.77
N CYS A 100 -9.29 8.04 14.08
CA CYS A 100 -9.09 9.09 13.09
C CYS A 100 -7.63 9.50 13.04
N ALA A 101 -7.23 10.09 11.92
CA ALA A 101 -5.94 10.74 11.77
C ALA A 101 -5.69 11.74 12.91
N PRO A 102 -4.64 11.55 13.74
CA PRO A 102 -4.30 12.45 14.84
C PRO A 102 -3.98 13.86 14.36
N VAL A 103 -3.40 13.96 13.16
CA VAL A 103 -3.16 15.22 12.44
C VAL A 103 -3.95 15.15 11.15
N SER A 104 -5.06 15.91 11.07
CA SER A 104 -6.00 15.88 9.94
C SER A 104 -5.97 17.14 9.08
N THR A 105 -4.94 17.97 9.27
CA THR A 105 -4.69 19.20 8.50
C THR A 105 -3.26 19.19 7.99
N LEU A 106 -3.04 19.75 6.80
CA LEU A 106 -1.71 19.86 6.22
C LEU A 106 -0.86 20.85 7.06
N PRO A 107 0.29 20.42 7.59
CA PRO A 107 1.19 21.33 8.31
C PRO A 107 1.74 22.43 7.40
N SER A 108 1.90 23.63 7.95
CA SER A 108 2.42 24.78 7.19
C SER A 108 3.87 24.61 6.73
N THR A 109 4.62 23.72 7.38
CA THR A 109 6.01 23.40 7.04
C THR A 109 6.16 22.36 5.92
N THR A 110 5.06 21.73 5.49
CA THR A 110 5.08 20.69 4.47
C THR A 110 5.26 21.30 3.08
N PRO A 111 6.28 20.90 2.29
CA PRO A 111 6.46 21.40 0.94
C PRO A 111 5.29 21.02 0.03
N ALA A 112 4.88 21.93 -0.86
CA ALA A 112 3.77 21.67 -1.80
C ALA A 112 3.98 20.45 -2.72
N LEU A 113 5.23 20.03 -2.95
CA LEU A 113 5.55 18.83 -3.75
C LEU A 113 5.20 17.53 -3.02
N ALA A 114 5.21 17.54 -1.69
CA ALA A 114 4.93 16.37 -0.85
C ALA A 114 3.43 16.03 -0.77
N VAL A 115 2.58 16.99 -1.10
CA VAL A 115 1.12 16.87 -0.98
C VAL A 115 0.54 16.11 -2.17
N ASN A 116 -0.41 15.22 -1.89
CA ASN A 116 -1.31 14.64 -2.88
C ASN A 116 -2.68 15.34 -2.79
N ASP A 117 -3.31 15.55 -3.95
CA ASP A 117 -4.61 16.25 -4.03
C ASP A 117 -5.81 15.32 -3.80
N SER A 118 -5.57 14.08 -3.36
CA SER A 118 -6.57 13.01 -3.23
C SER A 118 -7.39 12.79 -4.51
N THR A 119 -6.73 12.97 -5.66
CA THR A 119 -7.35 13.01 -6.99
C THR A 119 -8.22 11.78 -7.26
N GLU A 120 -7.73 10.59 -6.90
CA GLU A 120 -8.48 9.34 -7.04
C GLU A 120 -9.86 9.43 -6.35
N LEU A 121 -9.89 9.80 -5.07
CA LEU A 121 -11.13 9.91 -4.30
C LEU A 121 -12.05 11.02 -4.84
N ARG A 122 -11.49 12.19 -5.18
CA ARG A 122 -12.28 13.38 -5.57
C ARG A 122 -12.82 13.33 -6.99
N THR A 123 -12.15 12.62 -7.90
CA THR A 123 -12.52 12.62 -9.32
C THR A 123 -13.32 11.39 -9.73
N GLN A 124 -13.23 10.28 -8.99
CA GLN A 124 -13.86 9.02 -9.38
C GLN A 124 -15.20 8.76 -8.68
N TYR A 125 -15.47 9.44 -7.56
CA TYR A 125 -16.66 9.20 -6.73
C TYR A 125 -17.50 10.45 -6.57
N ARG A 126 -18.82 10.27 -6.48
CA ARG A 126 -19.76 11.36 -6.18
C ARG A 126 -19.83 11.62 -4.68
N GLU A 127 -20.46 12.74 -4.30
CA GLU A 127 -20.56 13.22 -2.90
C GLU A 127 -19.21 13.53 -2.23
N VAL A 128 -18.12 13.58 -2.99
CA VAL A 128 -16.81 14.00 -2.51
C VAL A 128 -16.56 15.43 -3.00
N PRO A 129 -16.31 16.40 -2.09
CA PRO A 129 -15.91 17.75 -2.48
C PRO A 129 -14.69 17.76 -3.42
N ALA A 130 -14.71 18.63 -4.43
CA ALA A 130 -13.62 18.73 -5.40
C ALA A 130 -12.31 19.29 -4.80
N SER A 131 -12.39 20.01 -3.67
CA SER A 131 -11.24 20.58 -2.97
C SER A 131 -11.55 20.81 -1.49
N GLY A 132 -10.54 21.20 -0.72
CA GLY A 132 -10.67 21.51 0.71
C GLY A 132 -10.85 20.28 1.61
N PRO A 133 -10.97 20.48 2.94
CA PRO A 133 -11.18 19.38 3.89
C PRO A 133 -12.46 18.59 3.58
N LEU A 134 -12.44 17.28 3.82
CA LEU A 134 -13.67 16.48 3.74
C LEU A 134 -14.55 16.78 4.98
N PRO A 135 -15.88 16.89 4.81
CA PRO A 135 -16.80 16.96 5.95
C PRO A 135 -16.61 15.76 6.88
N GLU A 136 -16.67 16.00 8.20
CA GLU A 136 -16.45 14.95 9.21
C GLU A 136 -17.31 13.71 8.98
N PRO A 137 -18.63 13.81 8.66
CA PRO A 137 -19.45 12.62 8.42
C PRO A 137 -18.98 11.79 7.22
N LEU A 138 -18.45 12.44 6.18
CA LEU A 138 -17.89 11.76 5.01
C LEU A 138 -16.55 11.09 5.35
N ALA A 139 -15.67 11.80 6.05
CA ALA A 139 -14.39 11.27 6.50
C ALA A 139 -14.59 10.02 7.38
N ARG A 140 -15.52 10.10 8.33
CA ARG A 140 -15.93 9.01 9.21
C ARG A 140 -16.46 7.80 8.43
N ARG A 141 -17.32 8.03 7.43
CA ARG A 141 -17.84 6.99 6.54
C ARG A 141 -16.73 6.30 5.74
N LEU A 142 -15.74 7.05 5.25
CA LEU A 142 -14.59 6.53 4.53
C LEU A 142 -13.71 5.64 5.43
N VAL A 143 -13.40 6.10 6.64
CA VAL A 143 -12.66 5.30 7.63
C VAL A 143 -13.42 4.00 7.93
N HIS A 144 -14.73 4.08 8.19
CA HIS A 144 -15.56 2.89 8.42
C HIS A 144 -15.52 1.89 7.27
N GLY A 145 -15.64 2.38 6.03
CA GLY A 145 -15.51 1.56 4.83
C GLY A 145 -14.15 0.89 4.72
N TYR A 146 -13.06 1.61 4.97
CA TYR A 146 -11.71 1.05 4.91
C TYR A 146 -11.51 -0.11 5.90
N PHE A 147 -11.95 0.07 7.16
CA PHE A 147 -11.88 -0.98 8.19
C PHE A 147 -12.77 -2.18 7.86
N ALA A 148 -13.99 -1.95 7.35
CA ALA A 148 -14.87 -3.02 6.89
C ALA A 148 -14.24 -3.83 5.74
N CYS A 149 -13.63 -3.14 4.77
CA CYS A 149 -12.90 -3.77 3.67
C CYS A 149 -11.68 -4.57 4.14
N ALA A 150 -10.93 -4.06 5.12
CA ALA A 150 -9.80 -4.78 5.70
C ALA A 150 -10.26 -6.09 6.37
N SER A 151 -11.33 -6.05 7.18
CA SER A 151 -11.93 -7.25 7.78
C SER A 151 -12.50 -8.22 6.75
N TYR A 152 -13.08 -7.71 5.67
CA TYR A 152 -13.55 -8.55 4.58
C TYR A 152 -12.41 -9.36 3.95
N VAL A 153 -11.28 -8.70 3.65
CA VAL A 153 -10.10 -9.38 3.10
C VAL A 153 -9.47 -10.32 4.11
N ASP A 154 -9.41 -9.96 5.40
CA ASP A 154 -8.95 -10.85 6.47
C ASP A 154 -9.70 -12.19 6.45
N ALA A 155 -11.03 -12.15 6.39
CA ALA A 155 -11.84 -13.37 6.25
C ALA A 155 -11.55 -14.13 4.94
N GLN A 156 -11.24 -13.44 3.84
CA GLN A 156 -10.92 -14.09 2.57
C GLN A 156 -9.55 -14.76 2.59
N VAL A 157 -8.56 -14.13 3.25
CA VAL A 157 -7.24 -14.72 3.53
C VAL A 157 -7.42 -15.99 4.38
N GLY A 158 -8.22 -15.91 5.45
CA GLY A 158 -8.54 -17.05 6.31
C GLY A 158 -9.05 -18.26 5.51
N ARG A 159 -10.01 -18.05 4.60
CA ARG A 159 -10.54 -19.13 3.74
C ARG A 159 -9.48 -19.80 2.87
N VAL A 160 -8.52 -19.04 2.34
CA VAL A 160 -7.42 -19.59 1.53
C VAL A 160 -6.44 -20.38 2.40
N LEU A 161 -6.12 -19.88 3.59
CA LEU A 161 -5.24 -20.56 4.56
C LEU A 161 -5.87 -21.85 5.10
N GLU A 162 -7.17 -21.84 5.42
CA GLU A 162 -7.90 -23.05 5.84
C GLU A 162 -7.89 -24.13 4.76
N GLU A 163 -8.00 -23.76 3.48
CA GLU A 163 -7.89 -24.73 2.39
C GLU A 163 -6.45 -25.27 2.27
N LEU A 164 -5.44 -24.44 2.48
CA LEU A 164 -4.04 -24.87 2.51
C LEU A 164 -3.82 -25.95 3.61
N ASP A 165 -4.39 -25.73 4.80
CA ASP A 165 -4.39 -26.70 5.90
C ASP A 165 -5.14 -27.97 5.54
N ARG A 166 -6.36 -27.85 4.97
CA ARG A 166 -7.21 -28.98 4.58
C ARG A 166 -6.55 -29.90 3.54
N LEU A 167 -5.74 -29.32 2.67
CA LEU A 167 -4.97 -30.05 1.66
C LEU A 167 -3.65 -30.63 2.21
N GLY A 168 -3.31 -30.37 3.47
CA GLY A 168 -2.06 -30.80 4.08
C GLY A 168 -0.83 -30.06 3.54
N LEU A 169 -1.01 -28.88 2.97
CA LEU A 169 0.06 -28.13 2.28
C LEU A 169 0.82 -27.17 3.21
N SER A 170 0.26 -26.85 4.38
CA SER A 170 0.82 -25.85 5.30
C SER A 170 2.22 -26.19 5.77
N GLU A 171 2.54 -27.46 5.99
CA GLU A 171 3.87 -27.89 6.43
C GLU A 171 4.95 -27.80 5.33
N ASN A 172 4.58 -27.47 4.09
CA ASN A 172 5.52 -27.33 2.97
C ASN A 172 5.27 -26.06 2.13
N THR A 173 4.60 -25.05 2.70
CA THR A 173 4.30 -23.80 2.00
C THR A 173 4.81 -22.60 2.79
N ILE A 174 5.56 -21.72 2.11
CA ILE A 174 5.88 -20.38 2.60
C ILE A 174 4.68 -19.48 2.34
N VAL A 175 4.17 -18.82 3.37
CA VAL A 175 3.05 -17.88 3.27
C VAL A 175 3.57 -16.47 3.51
N VAL A 176 3.26 -15.55 2.60
CA VAL A 176 3.56 -14.12 2.73
C VAL A 176 2.27 -13.33 2.63
N VAL A 177 2.00 -12.47 3.61
CA VAL A 177 0.92 -11.48 3.58
C VAL A 177 1.54 -10.09 3.58
N THR A 178 1.25 -9.29 2.57
CA THR A 178 1.83 -7.95 2.38
C THR A 178 0.87 -7.02 1.64
N GLY A 179 1.13 -5.71 1.70
CA GLY A 179 0.51 -4.69 0.83
C GLY A 179 1.46 -4.20 -0.26
N ASP A 180 0.94 -3.44 -1.23
CA ASP A 180 1.73 -2.74 -2.26
C ASP A 180 2.13 -1.32 -1.85
N ASN A 181 1.31 -0.66 -1.01
CA ASN A 181 1.58 0.63 -0.37
C ASN A 181 0.68 0.83 0.86
N GLY A 182 0.99 1.87 1.63
CA GLY A 182 0.12 2.37 2.70
C GLY A 182 -0.98 3.28 2.16
N PHE A 183 -1.80 3.85 3.05
CA PHE A 183 -2.97 4.63 2.66
C PHE A 183 -3.31 5.70 3.71
N HIS A 184 -3.41 6.95 3.29
CA HIS A 184 -3.90 8.08 4.08
C HIS A 184 -5.41 7.98 4.28
N LEU A 185 -5.86 8.07 5.53
CA LEU A 185 -7.27 8.07 5.94
C LEU A 185 -7.66 9.41 6.58
N GLY A 186 -7.21 10.50 5.98
CA GLY A 186 -7.32 11.86 6.50
C GLY A 186 -6.02 12.40 7.08
N ASP A 187 -4.98 11.57 7.18
CA ASP A 187 -3.65 11.95 7.69
C ASP A 187 -3.11 13.15 6.91
N LEU A 188 -2.64 14.17 7.65
CA LEU A 188 -2.14 15.43 7.10
C LEU A 188 -3.15 16.12 6.16
N GLY A 189 -4.45 15.87 6.36
CA GLY A 189 -5.53 16.38 5.51
C GLY A 189 -5.64 15.69 4.14
N GLN A 190 -4.95 14.57 3.95
CA GLN A 190 -4.84 13.85 2.70
C GLN A 190 -5.58 12.51 2.75
N TRP A 191 -5.94 12.01 1.58
CA TRP A 191 -6.58 10.71 1.38
C TRP A 191 -5.89 9.97 0.23
N CYS A 192 -6.04 8.65 0.20
CA CYS A 192 -5.39 7.78 -0.77
C CYS A 192 -3.89 7.64 -0.51
N LYS A 193 -3.06 7.65 -1.55
CA LYS A 193 -1.63 7.35 -1.48
C LYS A 193 -0.87 8.38 -2.31
N ALA A 194 0.24 7.99 -2.93
CA ALA A 194 1.04 8.86 -3.78
C ALA A 194 1.78 9.97 -3.01
N THR A 195 2.45 9.63 -1.91
CA THR A 195 3.35 10.50 -1.14
C THR A 195 4.53 9.69 -0.61
N ASN A 196 5.60 10.35 -0.18
CA ASN A 196 6.73 9.70 0.51
C ASN A 196 6.58 9.66 2.05
N PHE A 197 5.44 10.08 2.61
CA PHE A 197 5.15 9.93 4.05
C PHE A 197 5.17 8.45 4.49
N GLU A 198 5.52 8.20 5.74
CA GLU A 198 5.53 6.88 6.38
C GLU A 198 4.20 6.17 6.21
N VAL A 199 3.07 6.86 6.46
CA VAL A 199 1.71 6.30 6.35
C VAL A 199 1.37 5.75 4.95
N ALA A 200 2.01 6.26 3.89
CA ALA A 200 1.81 5.80 2.51
C ALA A 200 2.86 4.78 2.04
N THR A 201 3.97 4.61 2.76
CA THR A 201 5.11 3.80 2.32
C THR A 201 5.37 2.59 3.22
N ARG A 202 4.96 2.65 4.49
CA ARG A 202 5.03 1.54 5.43
C ARG A 202 3.84 0.61 5.22
N ILE A 203 4.13 -0.68 5.07
CA ILE A 203 3.14 -1.73 4.79
C ILE A 203 3.23 -2.85 5.83
N PRO A 204 2.15 -3.63 6.03
CA PRO A 204 2.27 -4.91 6.74
C PRO A 204 3.14 -5.86 5.90
N LEU A 205 3.99 -6.65 6.58
CA LEU A 205 4.71 -7.78 5.99
C LEU A 205 4.76 -8.90 7.03
N ILE A 206 4.04 -9.99 6.78
CA ILE A 206 4.00 -11.18 7.63
C ILE A 206 4.49 -12.35 6.78
N ILE A 207 5.46 -13.10 7.29
CA ILE A 207 6.03 -14.26 6.60
C ILE A 207 6.02 -15.44 7.55
N ARG A 208 5.45 -16.56 7.08
CA ARG A 208 5.48 -17.86 7.75
C ARG A 208 6.24 -18.82 6.86
N VAL A 209 7.34 -19.36 7.40
CA VAL A 209 8.18 -20.37 6.73
C VAL A 209 8.07 -21.68 7.51
N PRO A 210 7.80 -22.82 6.85
CA PRO A 210 7.82 -24.12 7.52
C PRO A 210 9.17 -24.34 8.22
N GLY A 211 9.15 -24.72 9.49
CA GLY A 211 10.37 -24.98 10.27
C GLY A 211 11.19 -23.75 10.68
N MET A 212 10.66 -22.53 10.57
CA MET A 212 11.36 -21.32 11.06
C MET A 212 11.66 -21.39 12.56
N LYS A 213 12.79 -20.83 12.98
CA LYS A 213 13.24 -20.91 14.39
C LYS A 213 12.57 -19.89 15.31
N ALA A 214 12.01 -18.81 14.77
CA ALA A 214 11.38 -17.74 15.54
C ALA A 214 9.90 -17.51 15.15
N PRO A 215 9.01 -18.52 15.29
CA PRO A 215 7.58 -18.34 15.02
C PRO A 215 6.99 -17.28 15.96
N GLY A 216 6.17 -16.38 15.42
CA GLY A 216 5.60 -15.25 16.17
C GLY A 216 6.59 -14.14 16.53
N GLY A 217 7.84 -14.24 16.07
CA GLY A 217 8.85 -13.19 16.22
C GLY A 217 8.43 -11.88 15.55
N LYS A 218 8.87 -10.75 16.12
CA LYS A 218 8.65 -9.41 15.56
C LYS A 218 10.02 -8.80 15.27
N SER A 219 10.18 -8.24 14.07
CA SER A 219 11.41 -7.54 13.69
C SER A 219 11.16 -6.04 13.59
N ARG A 220 12.13 -5.25 14.04
CA ARG A 220 12.22 -3.81 13.79
C ARG A 220 13.21 -3.46 12.68
N ALA A 221 13.83 -4.47 12.07
CA ALA A 221 14.74 -4.26 10.96
C ALA A 221 14.00 -3.56 9.81
N LEU A 222 14.66 -2.56 9.23
CA LEU A 222 14.20 -1.97 7.97
C LEU A 222 14.30 -3.05 6.90
N VAL A 223 13.29 -3.15 6.03
CA VAL A 223 13.25 -4.04 4.87
C VAL A 223 12.44 -3.37 3.76
N GLU A 224 12.66 -3.79 2.52
CA GLU A 224 11.99 -3.23 1.34
C GLU A 224 11.29 -4.33 0.55
N LEU A 225 10.21 -3.98 -0.16
CA LEU A 225 9.46 -4.92 -0.98
C LEU A 225 10.31 -5.52 -2.11
N VAL A 226 11.28 -4.76 -2.64
CA VAL A 226 12.25 -5.26 -3.65
C VAL A 226 13.15 -6.38 -3.10
N GLY A 227 13.34 -6.44 -1.78
CA GLY A 227 14.06 -7.53 -1.10
C GLY A 227 13.25 -8.83 -0.95
N LEU A 228 11.93 -8.80 -1.22
CA LEU A 228 11.08 -9.98 -1.08
C LEU A 228 11.45 -11.08 -2.10
N TYR A 229 11.75 -10.71 -3.35
CA TYR A 229 12.13 -11.68 -4.37
C TYR A 229 13.41 -12.46 -4.01
N PRO A 230 14.57 -11.82 -3.71
CA PRO A 230 15.76 -12.56 -3.27
C PRO A 230 15.55 -13.33 -1.96
N THR A 231 14.67 -12.85 -1.07
CA THR A 231 14.29 -13.55 0.17
C THR A 231 13.57 -14.86 -0.14
N LEU A 232 12.61 -14.85 -1.06
CA LEU A 232 11.89 -16.06 -1.47
C LEU A 232 12.82 -17.05 -2.20
N CYS A 233 13.76 -16.56 -3.00
CA CYS A 233 14.80 -17.43 -3.59
C CYS A 233 15.60 -18.16 -2.50
N ASP A 234 16.06 -17.44 -1.46
CA ASP A 234 16.82 -18.05 -0.36
C ASP A 234 16.00 -19.09 0.41
N LEU A 235 14.77 -18.73 0.78
CA LEU A 235 13.87 -19.59 1.56
C LEU A 235 13.42 -20.83 0.79
N ALA A 236 13.30 -20.74 -0.55
CA ALA A 236 12.95 -21.85 -1.42
C ALA A 236 14.19 -22.59 -1.98
N HIS A 237 15.40 -22.20 -1.59
CA HIS A 237 16.67 -22.75 -2.10
C HIS A 237 16.81 -22.70 -3.63
N LEU A 238 16.35 -21.60 -4.23
CA LEU A 238 16.43 -21.33 -5.66
C LEU A 238 17.59 -20.37 -5.98
N PRO A 239 18.19 -20.46 -7.19
CA PRO A 239 19.18 -19.49 -7.62
C PRO A 239 18.57 -18.09 -7.73
N LYS A 240 19.33 -17.08 -7.32
CA LYS A 240 18.95 -15.67 -7.48
C LYS A 240 19.33 -15.17 -8.87
N PRO A 241 18.44 -14.44 -9.56
CA PRO A 241 18.83 -13.66 -10.74
C PRO A 241 19.95 -12.65 -10.43
N ALA A 242 20.79 -12.34 -11.42
CA ALA A 242 21.91 -11.41 -11.24
C ALA A 242 21.47 -9.94 -11.15
N HIS A 243 20.33 -9.59 -11.75
CA HIS A 243 19.81 -8.22 -11.86
C HIS A 243 19.00 -7.75 -10.63
N LEU A 244 19.09 -8.47 -9.51
CA LEU A 244 18.32 -8.10 -8.32
C LEU A 244 18.96 -6.90 -7.63
N GLU A 245 18.19 -5.82 -7.48
CA GLU A 245 18.61 -4.64 -6.71
C GLU A 245 18.31 -4.80 -5.20
N GLY A 246 17.33 -5.63 -4.85
CA GLY A 246 16.95 -5.89 -3.47
C GLY A 246 17.91 -6.85 -2.77
N GLN A 247 18.01 -6.73 -1.45
CA GLN A 247 18.77 -7.64 -0.61
C GLN A 247 17.83 -8.58 0.17
N SER A 248 18.25 -9.84 0.32
CA SER A 248 17.48 -10.83 1.06
C SER A 248 17.50 -10.52 2.56
N PHE A 249 16.34 -10.65 3.20
CA PHE A 249 16.15 -10.58 4.64
C PHE A 249 15.71 -11.92 5.24
N ALA A 250 15.93 -13.03 4.54
CA ALA A 250 15.58 -14.38 4.99
C ALA A 250 16.14 -14.72 6.39
N SER A 251 17.31 -14.16 6.75
CA SER A 251 17.93 -14.39 8.05
C SER A 251 17.12 -13.87 9.24
N LEU A 252 16.14 -12.97 9.02
CA LEU A 252 15.21 -12.52 10.06
C LEU A 252 14.24 -13.63 10.50
N MET A 253 14.01 -14.66 9.69
CA MET A 253 13.15 -15.80 10.05
C MET A 253 13.75 -16.62 11.21
N ASP A 254 15.07 -16.56 11.36
CA ASP A 254 15.83 -17.24 12.41
C ASP A 254 16.19 -16.30 13.57
N ALA A 255 16.41 -15.02 13.30
CA ALA A 255 16.85 -14.03 14.28
C ALA A 255 16.22 -12.66 13.98
N PRO A 256 15.01 -12.39 14.52
CA PRO A 256 14.24 -11.17 14.22
C PRO A 256 14.92 -9.86 14.61
N ASP A 257 15.85 -9.90 15.57
CA ASP A 257 16.56 -8.71 16.06
C ASP A 257 17.83 -8.36 15.26
N ARG A 258 18.11 -9.07 14.16
CA ARG A 258 19.27 -8.74 13.32
C ARG A 258 19.08 -7.37 12.66
N ASP A 259 20.09 -6.52 12.82
CA ASP A 259 20.24 -5.31 12.02
C ASP A 259 20.82 -5.68 10.65
N LEU A 260 20.05 -5.46 9.58
CA LEU A 260 20.43 -5.83 8.22
C LEU A 260 20.68 -4.62 7.33
N PHE A 261 19.76 -3.65 7.36
CA PHE A 261 19.79 -2.50 6.47
C PHE A 261 19.76 -1.22 7.29
N LYS A 262 20.64 -0.27 6.92
CA LYS A 262 20.73 1.03 7.58
C LYS A 262 19.62 2.00 7.17
N ALA A 263 18.99 1.75 6.03
CA ALA A 263 17.87 2.51 5.54
C ALA A 263 16.97 1.70 4.60
N ALA A 264 15.73 2.15 4.45
CA ALA A 264 14.82 1.79 3.38
C ALA A 264 14.54 3.02 2.49
N LEU A 265 14.34 2.80 1.21
CA LEU A 265 14.18 3.82 0.18
C LEU A 265 12.75 3.83 -0.36
N SER A 266 12.27 5.01 -0.70
CA SER A 266 11.07 5.18 -1.53
C SER A 266 11.27 6.34 -2.50
N GLN A 267 10.52 6.35 -3.59
CA GLN A 267 10.52 7.47 -4.51
C GLN A 267 9.15 7.71 -5.11
N PHE A 268 8.84 8.97 -5.40
CA PHE A 268 7.58 9.34 -6.02
C PHE A 268 7.75 10.54 -6.97
N PRO A 269 7.32 10.45 -8.24
CA PRO A 269 7.34 11.57 -9.16
C PRO A 269 6.21 12.56 -8.87
N ARG A 270 6.50 13.86 -8.91
CA ARG A 270 5.50 14.92 -8.80
C ARG A 270 5.77 16.03 -9.81
N LYS A 271 4.86 16.21 -10.77
CA LYS A 271 4.99 17.23 -11.83
C LYS A 271 6.35 17.05 -12.54
N ASN A 272 7.23 18.04 -12.46
CA ASN A 272 8.58 18.01 -13.06
C ASN A 272 9.68 17.69 -12.03
N ALA A 273 9.32 17.04 -10.92
CA ALA A 273 10.21 16.70 -9.83
C ALA A 273 10.16 15.20 -9.50
N MET A 274 11.27 14.68 -8.96
CA MET A 274 11.36 13.35 -8.36
C MET A 274 11.64 13.52 -6.86
N GLY A 275 10.75 13.01 -6.02
CA GLY A 275 10.97 12.94 -4.58
C GLY A 275 11.62 11.62 -4.23
N ARG A 276 12.83 11.64 -3.66
CA ARG A 276 13.54 10.45 -3.16
C ARG A 276 13.63 10.51 -1.65
N SER A 277 13.27 9.42 -0.98
CA SER A 277 13.19 9.32 0.47
C SER A 277 14.13 8.24 1.01
N LEU A 278 14.70 8.52 2.17
CA LEU A 278 15.53 7.64 2.98
C LEU A 278 14.88 7.53 4.36
N ARG A 279 14.40 6.34 4.73
CA ARG A 279 13.92 6.01 6.07
C ARG A 279 15.00 5.24 6.82
N THR A 280 15.58 5.86 7.84
CA THR A 280 16.54 5.24 8.78
C THR A 280 15.78 4.56 9.91
N ASP A 281 16.40 4.24 11.05
CA ASP A 281 15.72 3.75 12.25
C ASP A 281 14.88 4.86 12.93
N ARG A 282 15.37 6.10 12.92
CA ARG A 282 14.72 7.25 13.57
C ARG A 282 14.17 8.31 12.62
N TYR A 283 14.87 8.61 11.52
CA TYR A 283 14.52 9.73 10.66
C TYR A 283 13.99 9.26 9.31
N ARG A 284 13.07 10.05 8.76
CA ARG A 284 12.73 10.04 7.34
C ARG A 284 13.20 11.34 6.70
N TYR A 285 14.00 11.22 5.65
CA TYR A 285 14.51 12.35 4.88
C TYR A 285 14.08 12.24 3.42
N THR A 286 13.38 13.24 2.90
CA THR A 286 13.00 13.32 1.48
C THR A 286 13.66 14.51 0.82
N GLU A 287 14.25 14.31 -0.35
CA GLU A 287 14.73 15.38 -1.23
C GLU A 287 13.94 15.36 -2.55
N TRP A 288 13.32 16.51 -2.87
CA TRP A 288 12.64 16.73 -4.15
C TRP A 288 13.61 17.36 -5.12
N GLN A 289 13.88 16.69 -6.24
CA GLN A 289 14.81 17.18 -7.25
C GLN A 289 14.09 17.46 -8.56
N SER A 290 14.48 18.54 -9.23
CA SER A 290 14.04 18.82 -10.60
C SER A 290 14.48 17.68 -11.53
N GLN A 291 13.55 17.10 -12.28
CA GLN A 291 13.87 16.02 -13.22
C GLN A 291 14.75 16.50 -14.39
N SER A 292 14.66 17.77 -14.77
CA SER A 292 15.45 18.33 -15.86
C SER A 292 16.85 18.76 -15.44
N SER A 293 17.03 19.28 -14.23
CA SER A 293 18.32 19.84 -13.79
C SER A 293 19.01 19.05 -12.69
N GLY A 294 18.33 18.10 -12.05
CA GLY A 294 18.82 17.36 -10.88
C GLY A 294 18.94 18.21 -9.61
N LYS A 295 18.65 19.51 -9.66
CA LYS A 295 18.80 20.42 -8.51
C LYS A 295 17.73 20.17 -7.45
N PRO A 296 18.06 20.28 -6.15
CA PRO A 296 17.08 20.19 -5.08
C PRO A 296 16.10 21.37 -5.14
N LEU A 297 14.81 21.06 -5.00
CA LEU A 297 13.68 22.00 -5.00
C LEU A 297 13.07 22.14 -3.60
N ALA A 298 13.05 21.06 -2.82
CA ALA A 298 12.57 21.05 -1.45
C ALA A 298 13.22 19.88 -0.67
N ARG A 299 13.24 20.01 0.65
CA ARG A 299 13.72 18.97 1.57
C ARG A 299 12.73 18.80 2.70
N GLU A 300 12.62 17.57 3.16
CA GLU A 300 11.79 17.16 4.29
C GLU A 300 12.64 16.33 5.24
N LEU A 301 12.47 16.58 6.54
CA LEU A 301 13.07 15.79 7.60
C LEU A 301 12.04 15.60 8.71
N TYR A 302 11.67 14.36 9.00
CA TYR A 302 10.75 13.99 10.07
C TYR A 302 11.47 13.08 11.06
N ASP A 303 11.25 13.31 12.36
CA ASP A 303 11.74 12.48 13.46
C ASP A 303 10.64 11.52 13.86
N GLU A 304 10.75 10.26 13.47
CA GLU A 304 9.69 9.25 13.58
C GLU A 304 9.53 8.69 14.99
N GLU A 305 10.48 9.03 15.88
CA GLU A 305 10.38 8.71 17.31
C GLU A 305 9.64 9.80 18.06
N ALA A 306 9.94 11.07 17.77
CA ALA A 306 9.32 12.22 18.44
C ALA A 306 7.99 12.65 17.80
N ASP A 307 7.81 12.43 16.50
CA ASP A 307 6.67 12.83 15.67
C ASP A 307 6.34 11.73 14.64
N PRO A 308 5.71 10.61 15.09
CA PRO A 308 5.36 9.49 14.21
C PRO A 308 4.23 9.81 13.20
N HIS A 309 3.73 11.05 13.20
CA HIS A 309 2.70 11.52 12.28
C HIS A 309 3.25 12.51 11.25
N GLU A 310 4.55 12.79 11.28
CA GLU A 310 5.23 13.67 10.33
C GLU A 310 4.57 15.06 10.22
N ALA A 311 4.09 15.57 11.36
CA ALA A 311 3.37 16.83 11.46
C ALA A 311 4.30 18.06 11.41
N ALA A 312 5.62 17.89 11.58
CA ALA A 312 6.58 18.99 11.54
C ALA A 312 7.80 18.67 10.67
N ASN A 313 7.97 19.41 9.56
CA ASN A 313 9.18 19.32 8.76
C ASN A 313 10.33 20.08 9.45
N LEU A 314 11.36 19.34 9.82
CA LEU A 314 12.52 19.80 10.59
C LEU A 314 13.69 20.27 9.70
N ALA A 315 13.61 20.08 8.38
CA ALA A 315 14.76 20.25 7.48
C ALA A 315 15.28 21.69 7.40
N GLY A 316 14.40 22.68 7.60
CA GLY A 316 14.75 24.10 7.55
C GLY A 316 15.34 24.67 8.83
N ARG A 317 15.40 23.88 9.91
CA ARG A 317 15.87 24.37 11.21
C ARG A 317 17.41 24.40 11.27
N PRO A 318 18.06 25.51 11.67
CA PRO A 318 19.52 25.62 11.68
C PRO A 318 20.23 24.53 12.48
N GLU A 319 19.65 24.10 13.60
CA GLU A 319 20.17 23.03 14.45
C GLU A 319 20.25 21.67 13.73
N ASN A 320 19.46 21.46 12.67
CA ASN A 320 19.44 20.21 11.91
C ASN A 320 20.30 20.25 10.65
N ALA A 321 21.01 21.33 10.36
CA ALA A 321 21.75 21.50 9.10
C ALA A 321 22.77 20.38 8.85
N ALA A 322 23.54 20.00 9.87
CA ALA A 322 24.52 18.91 9.76
C ALA A 322 23.87 17.54 9.53
N LEU A 323 22.73 17.29 10.19
CA LEU A 323 21.95 16.05 10.01
C LEU A 323 21.39 15.96 8.59
N VAL A 324 20.79 17.04 8.08
CA VAL A 324 20.27 17.13 6.71
C VAL A 324 21.38 16.89 5.69
N GLU A 325 22.56 17.49 5.87
CA GLU A 325 23.69 17.27 4.96
C GLU A 325 24.16 15.80 4.97
N SER A 326 24.23 15.18 6.15
CA SER A 326 24.59 13.76 6.29
C SER A 326 23.58 12.84 5.60
N LEU A 327 22.28 13.02 5.85
CA LEU A 327 21.21 12.23 5.24
C LEU A 327 21.11 12.46 3.74
N SER A 328 21.35 13.68 3.27
CA SER A 328 21.47 13.98 1.84
C SER A 328 22.60 13.17 1.20
N LYS A 329 23.79 13.10 1.80
CA LYS A 329 24.89 12.29 1.26
C LYS A 329 24.52 10.81 1.19
N GLN A 330 23.89 10.27 2.24
CA GLN A 330 23.45 8.88 2.29
C GLN A 330 22.39 8.56 1.22
N LEU A 331 21.38 9.42 1.06
CA LEU A 331 20.34 9.27 0.04
C LEU A 331 20.94 9.19 -1.37
N HIS A 332 21.83 10.11 -1.71
CA HIS A 332 22.47 10.13 -3.02
C HIS A 332 23.36 8.91 -3.24
N GLN A 333 24.09 8.45 -2.21
CA GLN A 333 24.89 7.23 -2.30
C GLN A 333 24.01 6.00 -2.57
N ALA A 334 22.91 5.86 -1.84
CA ALA A 334 22.00 4.73 -1.97
C ALA A 334 21.41 4.64 -3.39
N PHE A 335 20.85 5.74 -3.91
CA PHE A 335 20.30 5.75 -5.28
C PHE A 335 21.38 5.65 -6.39
N THR A 336 22.64 6.02 -6.12
CA THR A 336 23.73 5.84 -7.08
C THR A 336 24.19 4.38 -7.16
N GLN A 337 24.21 3.67 -6.02
CA GLN A 337 24.55 2.25 -5.97
C GLN A 337 23.53 1.39 -6.71
N HIS A 338 22.24 1.71 -6.58
CA HIS A 338 21.17 1.02 -7.32
C HIS A 338 21.26 1.23 -8.84
N ASN A 339 21.46 2.48 -9.31
CA ASN A 339 21.56 2.77 -10.74
C ASN A 339 22.81 2.19 -11.44
N ASN A 340 23.81 1.75 -10.68
CA ASN A 340 25.06 1.17 -11.19
C ASN A 340 25.18 -0.34 -10.89
N ALA A 341 24.13 -0.98 -10.38
CA ALA A 341 24.08 -2.43 -10.26
C ALA A 341 24.02 -3.04 -11.69
N PRO A 342 24.89 -4.01 -12.01
CA PRO A 342 25.10 -4.52 -13.37
C PRO A 342 23.89 -5.25 -13.98
#